data_AF-A0A9P7C138-F1
#
_entry.id   AF-A0A9P7C138-F1
#
_cell.length_a   1.000
_cell.length_b   1.000
_cell.length_c   1.000
_cell.angle_alpha   90.00
_cell.angle_beta   90.00
_cell.angle_gamma   90.00
#
_symmetry.space_group_name_H-M   'P 1'
#
loop_
_entity.id
_entity.type
_entity.pdbx_description
1 polymer ?
#
loop_
_entity_poly.entity_id
_entity_poly.type
_entity_poly.pdbx_seq_one_letter_code
_entity_poly.pdbx_strand_id
1 'polypeptide(L)'
;MAKHTEETIAAGLSSSAAAKAKVCWALASCATIRRSKTNRVWSNPMAVQKSRVTPSRRGMRRAHDALSAKQLSTDPTTGEVHLRHHITADGFYRGKKVIQTKTSAVEED
;
A
#
# COMPACT_ATOMS: atom_id res chain seq x y z
N MET A 1 -47.13 9.45 35.21
CA MET A 1 -46.82 10.64 34.39
C MET A 1 -45.56 10.34 33.58
N ALA A 2 -45.62 10.50 32.24
CA ALA A 2 -44.55 10.45 31.20
C ALA A 2 -43.52 9.29 31.27
N LYS A 3 -43.56 8.21 30.46
CA LYS A 3 -43.35 8.00 29.00
C LYS A 3 -41.94 8.36 28.45
N HIS A 4 -41.30 7.33 27.89
CA HIS A 4 -40.06 7.27 27.09
C HIS A 4 -40.01 8.29 25.92
N THR A 5 -38.80 8.63 25.44
CA THR A 5 -38.26 8.35 24.08
C THR A 5 -36.99 9.19 23.77
N GLU A 6 -35.96 8.55 23.21
CA GLU A 6 -34.93 9.20 22.36
C GLU A 6 -35.58 9.76 21.08
N GLU A 7 -34.97 10.78 20.44
CA GLU A 7 -34.78 10.94 18.98
C GLU A 7 -34.63 12.42 18.52
N THR A 8 -33.44 12.72 17.98
CA THR A 8 -33.19 13.24 16.60
C THR A 8 -33.58 14.67 16.14
N ILE A 9 -32.66 15.26 15.33
CA ILE A 9 -32.85 16.20 14.17
C ILE A 9 -32.50 17.70 14.31
N ALA A 10 -31.36 18.04 13.65
CA ALA A 10 -31.05 19.17 12.73
C ALA A 10 -31.55 20.61 12.95
N ALA A 11 -30.58 21.54 12.95
CA ALA A 11 -30.65 22.90 12.39
C ALA A 11 -29.20 23.39 12.16
N GLY A 12 -28.78 24.06 11.08
CA GLY A 12 -29.47 24.58 9.92
C GLY A 12 -28.47 25.05 8.86
N LEU A 13 -28.93 25.03 7.61
CA LEU A 13 -28.32 25.71 6.47
C LEU A 13 -28.35 27.23 6.70
N SER A 14 -27.27 27.93 6.32
CA SER A 14 -27.42 29.29 5.78
C SER A 14 -26.64 29.39 4.48
N SER A 15 -27.41 29.51 3.40
CA SER A 15 -26.97 29.85 2.07
C SER A 15 -26.78 31.37 1.99
N SER A 16 -25.70 31.82 1.37
CA SER A 16 -25.63 33.12 0.70
C SER A 16 -24.80 32.90 -0.57
N ALA A 17 -25.48 32.57 -1.66
CA ALA A 17 -25.97 33.52 -2.65
C ALA A 17 -24.86 33.93 -3.64
N ALA A 18 -25.02 33.41 -4.85
CA ALA A 18 -24.20 33.68 -6.00
C ALA A 18 -24.27 35.16 -6.42
N ALA A 19 -23.14 35.70 -6.89
CA ALA A 19 -23.11 36.81 -7.82
C ALA A 19 -22.16 36.46 -8.99
N LYS A 20 -22.74 36.41 -10.18
CA LYS A 20 -22.12 36.21 -11.49
C LYS A 20 -21.62 37.57 -12.04
N ALA A 21 -20.42 37.61 -12.63
CA ALA A 21 -20.09 38.42 -13.83
C ALA A 21 -18.67 38.04 -14.30
N LYS A 22 -18.53 37.31 -15.41
CA LYS A 22 -18.36 37.82 -16.79
C LYS A 22 -17.02 38.53 -17.04
N VAL A 23 -16.09 37.75 -17.60
CA VAL A 23 -15.23 38.03 -18.77
C VAL A 23 -14.47 39.38 -18.79
N CYS A 24 -13.15 39.31 -18.65
CA CYS A 24 -12.24 40.15 -19.44
C CYS A 24 -11.04 39.32 -19.92
N TRP A 25 -10.94 39.27 -21.24
CA TRP A 25 -9.90 38.64 -22.04
C TRP A 25 -8.67 39.53 -21.99
N ALA A 26 -7.61 39.10 -21.29
CA ALA A 26 -6.30 39.73 -21.36
C ALA A 26 -5.24 38.64 -21.50
N LEU A 27 -5.01 38.27 -22.75
CA LEU A 27 -3.69 38.19 -23.37
C LEU A 27 -2.61 37.44 -22.60
N ALA A 28 -2.37 36.22 -23.08
CA ALA A 28 -1.04 35.78 -23.50
C ALA A 28 0.05 35.73 -22.43
N SER A 29 0.04 34.65 -21.65
CA SER A 29 1.22 33.79 -21.50
C SER A 29 0.80 32.39 -21.10
N CYS A 30 0.01 31.77 -21.99
CA CYS A 30 0.15 30.35 -22.26
C CYS A 30 1.55 30.16 -22.87
N ALA A 31 2.59 30.30 -22.04
CA ALA A 31 3.93 29.86 -22.34
C ALA A 31 3.88 28.33 -22.27
N THR A 32 3.32 27.78 -23.35
CA THR A 32 3.60 26.46 -23.86
C THR A 32 5.07 26.23 -23.57
N ILE A 33 5.39 25.23 -22.73
CA ILE A 33 6.73 24.69 -22.65
C ILE A 33 6.97 24.07 -24.04
N ARG A 34 7.37 24.93 -24.98
CA ARG A 34 7.90 24.61 -26.28
C ARG A 34 9.26 24.03 -25.98
N ARG A 35 9.28 22.75 -25.58
CA ARG A 35 10.51 22.01 -25.32
C ARG A 35 11.25 21.94 -26.65
N SER A 36 12.18 22.89 -26.82
CA SER A 36 13.01 23.05 -27.99
C SER A 36 13.69 21.73 -28.27
N LYS A 37 13.31 21.15 -29.40
CA LYS A 37 13.88 19.95 -29.98
C LYS A 37 15.25 20.31 -30.58
N THR A 38 16.24 20.58 -29.74
CA THR A 38 17.65 20.50 -30.16
C THR A 38 18.02 19.03 -30.16
N ASN A 39 17.67 18.39 -31.27
CA ASN A 39 18.01 17.02 -31.59
C ASN A 39 19.51 16.97 -31.93
N ARG A 40 20.36 16.56 -30.98
CA ARG A 40 21.76 16.20 -31.30
C ARG A 40 22.40 15.30 -30.25
N VAL A 41 21.99 14.04 -30.21
CA VAL A 41 22.92 12.92 -29.99
C VAL A 41 22.37 11.74 -30.79
N TRP A 42 22.96 11.46 -31.95
CA TRP A 42 22.80 10.18 -32.65
C TRP A 42 24.13 9.43 -32.56
N SER A 43 23.98 8.11 -32.53
CA SER A 43 25.04 7.11 -32.70
C SER A 43 25.78 6.69 -31.41
N ASN A 44 25.07 5.94 -30.57
CA ASN A 44 25.69 4.78 -29.91
C ASN A 44 24.77 3.57 -30.20
N PRO A 45 25.25 2.44 -30.74
CA PRO A 45 24.44 1.28 -31.12
C PRO A 45 24.01 0.51 -29.86
N MET A 46 23.12 1.12 -29.10
CA MET A 46 22.57 0.58 -27.89
C MET A 46 21.06 0.76 -27.98
N ALA A 47 20.32 -0.33 -27.81
CA ALA A 47 18.86 -0.30 -27.91
C ALA A 47 18.30 0.63 -26.84
N VAL A 48 17.89 1.83 -27.26
CA VAL A 48 17.30 2.85 -26.40
C VAL A 48 15.82 2.97 -26.74
N GLN A 49 14.97 3.03 -25.70
CA GLN A 49 13.53 3.20 -25.90
C GLN A 49 13.25 4.52 -26.65
N LYS A 50 12.38 4.47 -27.66
CA LYS A 50 11.97 5.66 -28.41
C LYS A 50 11.07 6.59 -27.60
N SER A 51 10.23 6.03 -26.73
CA SER A 51 9.19 6.75 -25.99
C SER A 51 9.10 6.29 -24.53
N ARG A 52 8.49 7.13 -23.68
CA ARG A 52 8.30 6.83 -22.26
C ARG A 52 7.29 5.71 -22.07
N VAL A 53 7.63 4.72 -21.25
CA VAL A 53 6.70 3.69 -20.77
C VAL A 53 5.58 4.34 -19.96
N THR A 54 4.32 4.09 -20.34
CA THR A 54 3.14 4.63 -19.65
C THR A 54 3.03 4.09 -18.21
N PRO A 55 2.43 4.86 -17.27
CA PRO A 55 2.26 4.42 -15.89
C PRO A 55 1.46 3.10 -15.78
N SER A 56 0.41 2.94 -16.58
CA SER A 56 -0.40 1.71 -16.63
C SER A 56 0.43 0.48 -17.02
N ARG A 57 1.24 0.56 -18.09
CA ARG A 57 2.12 -0.55 -18.50
C ARG A 57 3.20 -0.87 -17.46
N ARG A 58 3.73 0.15 -16.77
CA ARG A 58 4.66 -0.04 -15.65
C ARG A 58 3.98 -0.70 -14.45
N GLY A 59 2.76 -0.27 -14.11
CA GLY A 59 1.97 -0.79 -13.00
C GLY A 59 1.61 -2.25 -13.21
N MET A 60 1.12 -2.62 -14.39
CA MET A 60 0.81 -4.02 -14.73
C MET A 60 2.06 -4.91 -14.66
N ARG A 61 3.21 -4.43 -15.13
CA ARG A 61 4.46 -5.20 -15.01
C ARG A 61 4.87 -5.41 -13.55
N ARG A 62 4.71 -4.39 -12.70
CA ARG A 62 5.02 -4.48 -11.26
C ARG A 62 3.91 -5.12 -10.43
N ALA A 63 2.78 -5.48 -11.03
CA ALA A 63 1.65 -6.07 -10.30
C ALA A 63 2.00 -7.45 -9.71
N HIS A 64 3.02 -8.11 -10.26
CA HIS A 64 3.52 -9.40 -9.78
C HIS A 64 4.64 -9.27 -8.74
N ASP A 65 5.11 -8.05 -8.43
CA ASP A 65 6.24 -7.82 -7.51
C ASP A 65 5.82 -7.89 -6.02
N ALA A 66 4.83 -8.71 -5.68
CA ALA A 66 4.33 -8.87 -4.32
C ALA A 66 5.11 -9.94 -3.55
N LEU A 67 5.47 -9.66 -2.30
CA LEU A 67 6.03 -10.66 -1.39
C LEU A 67 4.91 -11.57 -0.87
N SER A 68 5.13 -12.89 -0.92
CA SER A 68 4.19 -13.86 -0.37
C SER A 68 4.47 -14.10 1.12
N ALA A 69 3.41 -14.12 1.93
CA ALA A 69 3.52 -14.44 3.35
C ALA A 69 3.90 -15.92 3.54
N LYS A 70 4.73 -16.19 4.55
CA LYS A 70 5.12 -17.55 4.88
C LYS A 70 3.96 -18.28 5.58
N GLN A 71 3.81 -19.57 5.27
CA GLN A 71 2.76 -20.41 5.85
C GLN A 71 3.12 -20.78 7.30
N LEU A 72 2.35 -20.23 8.24
CA LEU A 72 2.46 -20.49 9.68
C LEU A 72 1.39 -21.50 10.11
N SER A 73 1.76 -22.43 10.98
CA SER A 73 0.88 -23.45 11.57
C SER A 73 1.08 -23.45 13.08
N THR A 74 0.03 -23.76 13.82
CA THR A 74 0.10 -23.94 15.28
C THR A 74 0.35 -25.40 15.63
N ASP A 75 1.21 -25.68 16.61
CA ASP A 75 1.35 -27.03 17.17
C ASP A 75 0.17 -27.33 18.13
N PRO A 76 -0.42 -28.54 18.10
CA PRO A 76 -1.57 -28.87 18.94
C PRO A 76 -1.24 -29.07 20.43
N THR A 77 0.04 -29.24 20.79
CA THR A 77 0.47 -29.64 22.14
C THR A 77 0.97 -28.44 22.93
N THR A 78 1.81 -27.60 22.31
CA THR A 78 2.34 -26.38 22.94
C THR A 78 1.57 -25.12 22.54
N GLY A 79 0.77 -25.16 21.48
CA GLY A 79 0.04 -23.98 20.98
C GLY A 79 0.93 -22.95 20.30
N GLU A 80 2.23 -23.19 20.20
CA GLU A 80 3.19 -22.28 19.59
C GLU A 80 3.06 -22.26 18.05
N VAL A 81 3.32 -21.10 17.46
CA VAL A 81 3.29 -20.91 16.01
C VAL A 81 4.64 -21.29 15.42
N HIS A 82 4.63 -22.26 14.51
CA HIS A 82 5.81 -22.73 13.79
C HIS A 82 5.59 -22.69 12.28
N LEU A 83 6.69 -22.83 11.54
CA LEU A 83 6.63 -23.01 10.09
C LEU A 83 6.13 -24.41 9.79
N ARG A 84 5.30 -24.56 8.76
CA ARG A 84 4.82 -25.89 8.36
C ARG A 84 6.01 -26.82 8.06
N HIS A 85 5.99 -28.02 8.63
CA HIS A 85 7.06 -29.04 8.55
C HIS A 85 8.39 -28.70 9.25
N HIS A 86 8.46 -27.62 10.03
CA HIS A 86 9.62 -27.33 10.86
C HIS A 86 9.33 -27.71 12.32
N ILE A 87 10.40 -27.92 13.08
CA ILE A 87 10.36 -28.09 14.53
C ILE A 87 10.20 -26.71 15.17
N THR A 88 9.41 -26.63 16.25
CA THR A 88 9.24 -25.39 17.02
C THR A 88 10.48 -25.07 17.86
N ALA A 89 10.60 -23.84 18.36
CA ALA A 89 11.72 -23.41 19.21
C ALA A 89 11.88 -24.29 20.46
N ASP A 90 10.76 -24.69 21.06
CA ASP A 90 10.72 -25.61 22.21
C ASP A 90 11.12 -27.05 21.90
N GLY A 91 11.35 -27.39 20.62
CA GLY A 91 11.79 -28.70 20.18
C GLY A 91 10.66 -29.71 19.95
N PHE A 92 9.41 -29.24 19.83
CA PHE A 92 8.24 -30.07 19.54
C PHE A 92 7.98 -30.21 18.04
N TYR A 93 7.57 -31.41 17.63
CA TYR A 93 7.10 -31.71 16.28
C TYR A 93 6.05 -32.82 16.31
N ARG A 94 4.87 -32.57 15.73
CA ARG A 94 3.75 -33.54 15.68
C ARG A 94 3.41 -34.12 17.07
N GLY A 95 3.43 -33.27 18.09
CA GLY A 95 3.15 -33.63 19.48
C GLY A 95 4.19 -34.50 20.18
N LYS A 96 5.38 -34.67 19.60
CA LYS A 96 6.51 -35.35 20.24
C LYS A 96 7.64 -34.35 20.47
N LYS A 97 8.28 -34.43 21.64
CA LYS A 97 9.51 -33.68 21.91
C LYS A 97 10.66 -34.39 21.19
N VAL A 98 11.16 -33.76 20.12
CA VAL A 98 12.25 -34.30 19.28
C VAL A 98 13.60 -33.84 19.80
N ILE A 99 13.68 -32.62 20.32
CA ILE A 99 14.91 -32.05 20.86
C ILE A 99 14.79 -32.00 22.39
N GLN A 100 15.75 -32.59 23.09
CA GLN A 100 15.93 -32.38 24.52
C GLN A 100 16.64 -31.05 24.74
N THR A 101 15.91 -29.95 24.56
CA THR A 101 16.46 -28.61 24.76
C THR A 101 16.76 -28.41 26.25
N LYS A 102 18.03 -28.22 26.59
CA LYS A 102 18.45 -27.62 27.86
C LYS A 102 18.38 -26.11 27.62
N THR A 103 17.57 -25.40 28.41
CA THR A 103 17.52 -23.93 28.47
C THR A 103 16.64 -23.24 27.42
N SER A 104 15.50 -22.70 27.87
CA SER A 104 14.92 -21.45 27.36
C SER A 104 14.85 -20.46 28.53
N ALA A 105 15.90 -19.66 28.66
CA ALA A 105 15.95 -18.49 29.53
C ALA A 105 15.80 -17.27 28.62
N VAL A 106 14.68 -16.56 28.77
CA VAL A 106 14.53 -15.17 28.32
C VAL A 106 14.02 -14.44 29.56
N GLU A 107 14.95 -13.84 30.31
CA GLU A 107 14.64 -12.84 31.34
C GLU A 107 14.35 -11.51 30.61
N GLU A 108 13.32 -10.80 31.07
CA GLU A 108 12.86 -9.50 30.57
C GLU A 108 13.59 -8.36 31.31
N ASP A 109 14.11 -7.37 30.57
CA ASP A 109 14.49 -6.01 31.05
C ASP A 109 13.92 -4.96 30.08
#